data_AF-A0A969VND0-F1
#
_entry.id   AF-A0A969VND0-F1
#
_cell.length_a   1.000
_cell.length_b   1.000
_cell.length_c   1.000
_cell.angle_alpha   90.00
_cell.angle_beta   90.00
_cell.angle_gamma   90.00
#
_symmetry.space_group_name_H-M   'P 1'
#
loop_
_entity.id
_entity.type
_entity.pdbx_description
1 polymer ?
#
loop_
_entity_poly.entity_id
_entity_poly.type
_entity_poly.pdbx_seq_one_letter_code
_entity_poly.pdbx_strand_id
1 'polypeptide(L)'
;MVPFGAYGFNKAHSSSYGMVAYWTAYMKAIYTVEFMTALMTAEASNLDKIATAIEECKLLGLNVKPPSVNHSFDNFTIEDDKTIRYGLSSVKNLGTDVINYMIQNREEKGDFKTLEDFLSRMSFFQGFNKRSLEALILSGSLDDLGGEVLNKLGLLKVGNIYQKLKKALHY
;
A
#
# COMPACT_ATOMS: atom_id res chain seq x y z
N MET A 1 -51.83 10.52 -14.43
CA MET A 1 -50.91 9.47 -13.91
C MET A 1 -49.82 9.04 -14.89
N VAL A 2 -50.00 9.22 -16.20
CA VAL A 2 -49.02 8.81 -17.25
C VAL A 2 -47.58 9.34 -17.06
N PRO A 3 -47.33 10.60 -16.65
CA PRO A 3 -45.93 11.06 -16.54
C PRO A 3 -45.18 10.44 -15.35
N PHE A 4 -45.82 10.26 -14.18
CA PHE A 4 -45.16 9.70 -12.98
C PHE A 4 -44.80 8.22 -13.12
N GLY A 5 -45.62 7.43 -13.82
CA GLY A 5 -45.32 6.02 -14.08
C GLY A 5 -44.06 5.81 -14.94
N ALA A 6 -43.65 6.81 -15.73
CA ALA A 6 -42.45 6.72 -16.58
C ALA A 6 -41.13 6.88 -15.81
N TYR A 7 -41.15 7.50 -14.63
CA TYR A 7 -39.96 7.69 -13.77
C TYR A 7 -40.13 7.15 -12.35
N GLY A 8 -41.28 6.52 -12.05
CA GLY A 8 -41.53 5.84 -10.78
C GLY A 8 -40.58 4.66 -10.60
N PHE A 9 -39.77 4.70 -9.56
CA PHE A 9 -38.76 3.69 -9.31
C PHE A 9 -39.27 2.60 -8.35
N ASN A 10 -38.77 1.37 -8.51
CA ASN A 10 -39.17 0.25 -7.68
C ASN A 10 -38.75 0.45 -6.21
N LYS A 11 -39.73 0.63 -5.32
CA LYS A 11 -39.51 0.87 -3.89
C LYS A 11 -38.73 -0.25 -3.19
N ALA A 12 -38.93 -1.51 -3.57
CA ALA A 12 -38.22 -2.63 -2.95
C ALA A 12 -36.72 -2.56 -3.28
N HIS A 13 -36.38 -2.25 -4.54
CA HIS A 13 -35.01 -2.07 -4.98
C HIS A 13 -34.36 -0.83 -4.34
N SER A 14 -35.04 0.32 -4.30
CA SER A 14 -34.51 1.51 -3.62
C SER A 14 -34.27 1.26 -2.14
N SER A 15 -35.18 0.56 -1.46
CA SER A 15 -35.06 0.27 -0.03
C SER A 15 -33.85 -0.62 0.28
N SER A 16 -33.58 -1.65 -0.54
CA SER A 16 -32.45 -2.55 -0.30
C SER A 16 -31.10 -1.85 -0.49
N TYR A 17 -30.92 -1.09 -1.57
CA TYR A 17 -29.70 -0.30 -1.79
C TYR A 17 -29.55 0.84 -0.77
N GLY A 18 -30.66 1.48 -0.40
CA GLY A 18 -30.68 2.50 0.64
C GLY A 18 -30.16 1.99 1.98
N MET A 19 -30.48 0.74 2.33
CA MET A 19 -29.95 0.10 3.55
C MET A 19 -28.43 -0.07 3.49
N VAL A 20 -27.88 -0.54 2.37
CA VAL A 20 -26.42 -0.70 2.19
C VAL A 20 -25.71 0.67 2.23
N ALA A 21 -26.29 1.68 1.57
CA ALA A 21 -25.80 3.06 1.60
C ALA A 21 -25.80 3.64 3.01
N TYR A 22 -26.86 3.38 3.79
CA TYR A 22 -26.95 3.80 5.18
C TYR A 22 -25.84 3.18 6.03
N TRP A 23 -25.63 1.87 5.93
CA TRP A 23 -24.60 1.18 6.70
C TRP A 23 -23.19 1.61 6.31
N THR A 24 -22.91 1.80 5.02
CA THR A 24 -21.61 2.31 4.56
C THR A 24 -21.36 3.74 5.05
N ALA A 25 -22.36 4.62 5.00
CA ALA A 25 -22.26 5.96 5.56
C ALA A 25 -22.06 5.94 7.08
N TYR A 26 -22.78 5.07 7.79
CA TYR A 26 -22.62 4.88 9.24
C TYR A 26 -21.21 4.45 9.61
N MET A 27 -20.66 3.43 8.92
CA MET A 27 -19.29 2.97 9.15
C MET A 27 -18.28 4.07 8.86
N LYS A 28 -18.43 4.82 7.75
CA LYS A 28 -17.54 5.94 7.43
C LYS A 28 -17.60 7.06 8.48
N ALA A 29 -18.77 7.32 9.07
CA ALA A 29 -18.95 8.39 10.04
C ALA A 29 -18.45 8.04 11.45
N ILE A 30 -18.58 6.78 11.88
CA ILE A 30 -18.25 6.35 13.25
C ILE A 30 -16.91 5.61 13.33
N TYR A 31 -16.63 4.75 12.34
CA TYR A 31 -15.43 3.91 12.24
C TYR A 31 -14.60 4.35 11.03
N THR A 32 -14.25 5.64 10.98
CA THR A 32 -13.69 6.27 9.79
C THR A 32 -12.35 5.66 9.38
N VAL A 33 -11.45 5.38 10.34
CA VAL A 33 -10.13 4.83 10.04
C VAL A 33 -10.22 3.38 9.56
N GLU A 34 -11.09 2.56 10.16
CA GLU A 34 -11.34 1.19 9.76
C GLU A 34 -11.99 1.13 8.37
N PHE A 35 -13.02 1.95 8.15
CA PHE A 35 -13.73 2.01 6.88
C PHE A 35 -12.80 2.43 5.74
N MET A 36 -12.01 3.49 5.94
CA MET A 36 -11.07 3.96 4.91
C MET A 36 -9.95 2.95 4.65
N THR A 37 -9.44 2.27 5.69
CA THR A 37 -8.45 1.20 5.54
C THR A 37 -9.00 0.03 4.72
N ALA A 38 -10.23 -0.41 5.02
CA ALA A 38 -10.90 -1.48 4.30
C ALA A 38 -11.18 -1.09 2.84
N LEU A 39 -11.63 0.15 2.59
CA LEU A 39 -11.87 0.68 1.26
C LEU A 39 -10.60 0.69 0.41
N MET A 40 -9.50 1.20 0.96
CA MET A 40 -8.20 1.23 0.25
C MET A 40 -7.67 -0.18 -0.01
N THR A 41 -7.88 -1.12 0.92
CA THR A 41 -7.52 -2.53 0.72
C THR A 41 -8.33 -3.18 -0.39
N ALA A 42 -9.64 -2.95 -0.44
CA ALA A 42 -10.51 -3.49 -1.49
C ALA A 42 -10.15 -2.96 -2.89
N GLU A 43 -9.65 -1.72 -2.96
CA GLU A 43 -9.27 -1.04 -4.20
C GLU A 43 -7.75 -1.05 -4.45
N ALA A 44 -6.98 -1.89 -3.73
CA ALA A 44 -5.51 -1.97 -3.79
C ALA A 44 -4.95 -2.16 -5.22
N SER A 45 -5.74 -2.76 -6.11
CA SER A 45 -5.38 -2.98 -7.52
C SER A 45 -5.55 -1.75 -8.42
N ASN A 46 -6.28 -0.71 -7.98
CA ASN A 46 -6.61 0.47 -8.75
C ASN A 46 -5.99 1.74 -8.13
N LEU A 47 -4.86 2.16 -8.69
CA LEU A 47 -4.10 3.31 -8.20
C LEU A 47 -4.88 4.63 -8.22
N ASP A 48 -5.74 4.85 -9.23
CA ASP A 48 -6.52 6.10 -9.35
C ASP A 48 -7.55 6.22 -8.21
N LYS A 49 -8.16 5.09 -7.84
CA LYS A 49 -9.09 5.03 -6.70
C LYS A 49 -8.39 5.19 -5.37
N ILE A 50 -7.20 4.59 -5.20
CA ILE A 50 -6.38 4.78 -3.99
C ILE A 50 -5.98 6.24 -3.84
N ALA A 51 -5.55 6.90 -4.92
CA ALA A 51 -5.21 8.32 -4.89
C ALA A 51 -6.40 9.18 -4.41
N THR A 52 -7.59 8.91 -4.96
CA THR A 52 -8.83 9.57 -4.52
C THR A 52 -9.16 9.29 -3.05
N ALA A 53 -8.97 8.04 -2.60
CA ALA A 53 -9.20 7.66 -1.21
C ALA A 53 -8.21 8.32 -0.23
N ILE A 54 -6.96 8.55 -0.64
CA ILE A 54 -5.95 9.26 0.16
C ILE A 54 -6.31 10.74 0.30
N GLU A 55 -6.77 11.37 -0.78
CA GLU A 55 -7.28 12.76 -0.72
C GLU A 55 -8.47 12.87 0.24
N GLU A 56 -9.39 11.92 0.18
CA GLU A 56 -10.53 11.86 1.10
C GLU A 56 -10.08 11.63 2.56
N CYS A 57 -9.11 10.73 2.80
CA CYS A 57 -8.52 10.53 4.13
C CYS A 57 -8.00 11.85 4.69
N LYS A 58 -7.31 12.65 3.87
CA LYS A 58 -6.80 13.97 4.27
C LYS A 58 -7.92 14.94 4.64
N LEU A 59 -9.03 14.96 3.89
CA LEU A 59 -10.22 15.77 4.21
C LEU A 59 -10.90 15.34 5.51
N LEU A 60 -10.90 14.03 5.80
CA LEU A 60 -11.42 13.45 7.03
C LEU A 60 -10.46 13.60 8.24
N GLY A 61 -9.29 14.22 8.04
CA GLY A 61 -8.28 14.41 9.08
C GLY A 61 -7.51 13.14 9.45
N LEU A 62 -7.51 12.13 8.57
CA LEU A 62 -6.69 10.93 8.66
C LEU A 62 -5.33 11.16 7.99
N ASN A 63 -4.29 10.58 8.57
CA ASN A 63 -2.94 10.58 8.05
C ASN A 63 -2.64 9.25 7.36
N VAL A 64 -2.29 9.28 6.07
CA VAL A 64 -1.85 8.07 5.36
C VAL A 64 -0.32 8.13 5.26
N LYS A 65 0.35 7.29 6.03
CA LYS A 65 1.81 7.18 5.98
C LYS A 65 2.25 6.40 4.72
N PRO A 66 3.39 6.77 4.12
CA PRO A 66 3.93 6.09 2.95
C PRO A 66 4.24 4.61 3.25
N PRO A 67 4.40 3.78 2.21
CA PRO A 67 4.79 2.40 2.41
C PRO A 67 6.18 2.33 3.04
N SER A 68 6.45 1.27 3.80
CA SER A 68 7.72 1.03 4.48
C SER A 68 8.01 -0.46 4.55
N VAL A 69 9.25 -0.88 4.28
CA VAL A 69 9.66 -2.28 4.43
C VAL A 69 9.63 -2.75 5.89
N ASN A 70 9.75 -1.84 6.86
CA ASN A 70 9.75 -2.16 8.29
C ASN A 70 8.35 -2.11 8.91
N HIS A 71 7.46 -1.26 8.39
CA HIS A 71 6.15 -1.03 9.02
C HIS A 71 4.95 -1.50 8.20
N SER A 72 5.04 -1.55 6.86
CA SER A 72 3.92 -1.98 6.04
C SER A 72 3.75 -3.50 6.01
N PHE A 73 2.51 -3.93 5.82
CA PHE A 73 2.13 -5.30 5.51
C PHE A 73 1.61 -5.38 4.07
N ASP A 74 1.02 -6.52 3.69
CA ASP A 74 0.44 -6.71 2.36
C ASP A 74 -0.72 -5.73 2.12
N ASN A 75 -1.70 -5.72 3.01
CA ASN A 75 -2.84 -4.79 2.97
C ASN A 75 -2.54 -3.49 3.70
N PHE A 76 -3.42 -2.49 3.53
CA PHE A 76 -3.38 -1.29 4.35
C PHE A 76 -3.65 -1.67 5.81
N THR A 77 -2.92 -1.06 6.74
CA THR A 77 -3.04 -1.35 8.17
C THR A 77 -3.27 -0.09 8.96
N ILE A 78 -3.95 -0.22 10.09
CA ILE A 78 -4.20 0.87 11.02
C ILE A 78 -3.03 0.91 11.99
N GLU A 79 -2.34 2.04 12.10
CA GLU A 79 -1.28 2.23 13.11
C GLU A 79 -1.82 2.85 14.40
N ASP A 80 -2.75 3.77 14.28
CA ASP A 80 -3.43 4.44 15.39
C ASP A 80 -4.81 4.94 14.94
N ASP A 81 -5.57 5.56 15.86
CA ASP A 81 -6.94 6.04 15.65
C ASP A 81 -7.11 7.00 14.44
N LYS A 82 -6.02 7.59 13.93
CA LYS A 82 -6.05 8.52 12.80
C LYS A 82 -5.04 8.20 11.71
N THR A 83 -4.27 7.14 11.84
CA THR A 83 -3.14 6.86 10.95
C THR A 83 -3.30 5.51 10.27
N ILE A 84 -3.24 5.55 8.94
CA ILE A 84 -3.25 4.37 8.08
C ILE A 84 -1.86 4.23 7.46
N ARG A 85 -1.31 3.03 7.50
CA ARG A 85 -0.09 2.66 6.79
C ARG A 85 -0.43 2.10 5.42
N TYR A 86 0.25 2.60 4.40
CA TYR A 86 0.11 2.13 3.04
C TYR A 86 0.49 0.65 2.89
N GLY A 87 -0.36 -0.12 2.20
CA GLY A 87 -0.14 -1.55 1.94
C GLY A 87 0.83 -1.80 0.79
N LEU A 88 1.71 -2.78 0.94
CA LEU A 88 2.72 -3.12 -0.08
C LEU A 88 2.11 -3.74 -1.33
N SER A 89 0.95 -4.39 -1.23
CA SER A 89 0.18 -4.91 -2.37
C SER A 89 -0.15 -3.83 -3.41
N SER A 90 -0.26 -2.58 -2.95
CA SER A 90 -0.59 -1.43 -3.79
C SER A 90 0.64 -0.80 -4.45
N VAL A 91 1.84 -1.36 -4.25
CA VAL A 91 3.07 -0.96 -4.94
C VAL A 91 3.21 -1.71 -6.26
N LYS A 92 3.17 -0.96 -7.37
CA LYS A 92 3.25 -1.54 -8.71
C LYS A 92 4.57 -2.30 -8.92
N ASN A 93 4.50 -3.46 -9.56
CA ASN A 93 5.63 -4.37 -9.84
C ASN A 93 6.26 -5.04 -8.60
N LEU A 94 5.59 -5.01 -7.46
CA LEU A 94 5.96 -5.80 -6.29
C LEU A 94 5.08 -7.06 -6.24
N GLY A 95 5.69 -8.24 -6.31
CA GLY A 95 4.95 -9.51 -6.29
C GLY A 95 4.55 -9.91 -4.88
N THR A 96 3.37 -10.50 -4.72
CA THR A 96 2.85 -10.98 -3.42
C THR A 96 3.82 -11.93 -2.72
N ASP A 97 4.50 -12.82 -3.44
CA ASP A 97 5.48 -13.72 -2.84
C ASP A 97 6.69 -12.97 -2.25
N VAL A 98 7.10 -11.86 -2.88
CA VAL A 98 8.18 -11.00 -2.36
C VAL A 98 7.73 -10.31 -1.07
N ILE A 99 6.48 -9.83 -1.04
CA ILE A 99 5.89 -9.17 0.14
C ILE A 99 5.81 -10.16 1.29
N ASN A 100 5.25 -11.35 1.06
CA ASN A 100 5.12 -12.40 2.07
C ASN A 100 6.48 -12.82 2.61
N TYR A 101 7.47 -13.04 1.74
CA TYR A 101 8.83 -13.37 2.16
C TYR A 101 9.45 -12.25 3.01
N MET A 102 9.24 -11.00 2.63
CA MET A 102 9.75 -9.84 3.37
C MET A 102 9.13 -9.72 4.76
N ILE A 103 7.82 -9.90 4.88
CA ILE A 103 7.10 -9.87 6.16
C ILE A 103 7.57 -11.03 7.04
N GLN A 104 7.64 -12.25 6.51
CA GLN A 104 8.12 -13.42 7.25
C GLN A 104 9.56 -13.21 7.75
N ASN A 105 10.44 -12.68 6.91
CA ASN A 105 11.83 -12.42 7.29
C ASN A 105 11.91 -11.38 8.43
N ARG A 106 11.06 -10.36 8.40
CA ARG A 106 10.94 -9.35 9.46
C ARG A 106 10.40 -9.96 10.75
N GLU A 107 9.41 -10.84 10.69
CA GLU A 107 8.87 -11.54 11.87
C GLU A 107 9.90 -12.47 12.52
N GLU A 108 10.72 -13.17 11.71
CA GLU A 108 11.73 -14.12 12.21
C GLU A 108 13.00 -13.43 12.73
N LYS A 109 13.46 -12.36 12.07
CA LYS A 109 14.78 -11.74 12.32
C LYS A 109 14.70 -10.31 12.83
N GLY A 110 13.50 -9.77 13.01
CA GLY A 110 13.26 -8.38 13.35
C GLY A 110 13.48 -7.42 12.17
N ASP A 111 13.31 -6.14 12.46
CA ASP A 111 13.40 -5.05 11.49
C ASP A 111 14.72 -5.02 10.71
N PHE A 112 14.63 -4.52 9.48
CA PHE A 112 15.80 -4.24 8.65
C PHE A 112 16.51 -3.00 9.20
N LYS A 113 17.81 -3.11 9.47
CA LYS A 113 18.58 -2.03 10.09
C LYS A 113 19.24 -1.09 9.08
N THR A 114 19.68 -1.66 7.96
CA THR A 114 20.36 -0.93 6.88
C THR A 114 19.91 -1.49 5.54
N LEU A 115 20.19 -0.75 4.46
CA LEU A 115 19.93 -1.24 3.11
C LEU A 115 20.72 -2.52 2.79
N GLU A 116 21.94 -2.64 3.30
CA GLU A 116 22.80 -3.83 3.15
C GLU A 116 22.18 -5.06 3.83
N ASP A 117 21.66 -4.87 5.04
CA ASP A 117 20.93 -5.89 5.79
C ASP A 117 19.67 -6.32 5.04
N PHE A 118 18.88 -5.37 4.53
CA PHE A 118 17.73 -5.66 3.69
C PHE A 118 18.10 -6.48 2.43
N LEU A 119 19.09 -6.03 1.66
CA LEU A 119 19.48 -6.67 0.42
C LEU A 119 20.07 -8.06 0.65
N SER A 120 20.90 -8.23 1.68
CA SER A 120 21.46 -9.55 2.02
C SER A 120 20.34 -10.53 2.37
N ARG A 121 19.38 -10.15 3.21
CA ARG A 121 18.24 -11.00 3.61
C ARG A 121 17.30 -11.31 2.46
N MET A 122 16.99 -10.33 1.60
CA MET A 122 16.09 -10.52 0.45
C MET A 122 16.73 -11.25 -0.72
N SER A 123 18.06 -11.18 -0.88
CA SER A 123 18.78 -11.80 -2.01
C SER A 123 18.68 -13.33 -2.06
N PHE A 124 18.34 -13.98 -0.93
CA PHE A 124 18.11 -15.42 -0.85
C PHE A 124 16.80 -15.84 -1.52
N PHE A 125 15.84 -14.93 -1.68
CA PHE A 125 14.57 -15.22 -2.32
C PHE A 125 14.68 -15.12 -3.84
N GLN A 126 14.43 -16.23 -4.54
CA GLN A 126 14.55 -16.30 -6.01
C GLN A 126 13.62 -15.33 -6.75
N GLY A 127 12.46 -15.00 -6.17
CA GLY A 127 11.52 -14.02 -6.74
C GLY A 127 11.94 -12.56 -6.55
N PHE A 128 12.95 -12.28 -5.72
CA PHE A 128 13.45 -10.92 -5.53
C PHE A 128 14.38 -10.54 -6.66
N ASN A 129 13.93 -9.60 -7.50
CA ASN A 129 14.64 -9.19 -8.69
C ASN A 129 14.86 -7.66 -8.72
N LYS A 130 15.60 -7.20 -9.73
CA LYS A 130 15.90 -5.77 -9.91
C LYS A 130 14.65 -4.90 -10.02
N ARG A 131 13.57 -5.38 -10.66
CA ARG A 131 12.30 -4.63 -10.78
C ARG A 131 11.62 -4.47 -9.43
N SER A 132 11.63 -5.52 -8.59
CA SER A 132 11.10 -5.44 -7.22
C SER A 132 11.86 -4.41 -6.39
N LEU A 133 13.20 -4.39 -6.50
CA LEU A 133 14.02 -3.38 -5.82
C LEU A 133 13.74 -1.96 -6.35
N GLU A 134 13.66 -1.77 -7.67
CA GLU A 134 13.32 -0.48 -8.27
C GLU A 134 11.94 0.01 -7.82
N ALA A 135 10.95 -0.89 -7.75
CA ALA A 135 9.61 -0.57 -7.27
C ALA A 135 9.65 -0.06 -5.82
N LEU A 136 10.36 -0.76 -4.93
CA LEU A 136 10.49 -0.38 -3.52
C LEU A 136 11.22 0.96 -3.31
N ILE A 137 12.21 1.27 -4.15
CA ILE A 137 12.91 2.56 -4.09
C ILE A 137 11.99 3.68 -4.61
N LEU A 138 11.31 3.47 -5.73
CA LEU A 138 10.43 4.47 -6.34
C LEU A 138 9.18 4.76 -5.52
N SER A 139 8.67 3.77 -4.78
CA SER A 139 7.53 3.94 -3.88
C SER A 139 7.90 4.60 -2.54
N GLY A 140 9.18 4.84 -2.26
CA GLY A 140 9.65 5.33 -0.96
C GLY A 140 9.64 4.27 0.14
N SER A 141 9.40 2.99 -0.18
CA SER A 141 9.33 1.91 0.81
C SER A 141 10.63 1.69 1.56
N LEU A 142 11.76 2.13 0.99
CA LEU A 142 13.10 2.02 1.57
C LEU A 142 13.59 3.33 2.21
N ASP A 143 12.75 4.37 2.31
CA ASP A 143 13.18 5.68 2.83
C ASP A 143 13.65 5.60 4.28
N ASP A 144 13.04 4.73 5.10
CA ASP A 144 13.46 4.43 6.48
C ASP A 144 14.89 3.86 6.57
N LEU A 145 15.42 3.29 5.48
CA LEU A 145 16.77 2.73 5.37
C LEU A 145 17.74 3.62 4.60
N GLY A 146 17.35 4.87 4.30
CA GLY A 146 18.14 5.82 3.49
C GLY A 146 17.89 5.71 1.98
N GLY A 147 16.81 5.06 1.56
CA GLY A 147 16.39 4.94 0.16
C GLY A 147 16.13 6.28 -0.54
N GLU A 148 15.74 7.30 0.22
CA GLU A 148 15.47 8.66 -0.30
C GLU A 148 16.70 9.24 -1.01
N VAL A 149 17.91 8.95 -0.50
CA VAL A 149 19.18 9.38 -1.08
C VAL A 149 19.43 8.70 -2.43
N LEU A 150 19.06 7.43 -2.58
CA LEU A 150 19.20 6.68 -3.84
C LEU A 150 18.28 7.21 -4.93
N ASN A 151 17.06 7.61 -4.56
CA ASN A 151 16.09 8.20 -5.47
C ASN A 151 16.57 9.60 -5.92
N LYS A 152 16.98 10.46 -4.98
CA LYS A 152 17.50 11.81 -5.25
C LYS A 152 18.78 11.84 -6.10
N LEU A 153 19.66 10.86 -5.94
CA LEU A 153 20.91 10.77 -6.71
C LEU A 153 20.71 10.30 -8.17
N GLY A 154 19.47 10.02 -8.61
CA GLY A 154 19.17 9.58 -9.98
C GLY A 154 19.83 8.24 -10.34
N LEU A 155 20.30 7.52 -9.32
CA LEU A 155 21.14 6.34 -9.42
C LEU A 155 20.39 5.15 -10.07
N LEU A 156 19.05 5.16 -10.03
CA LEU A 156 18.18 4.22 -10.73
C LEU A 156 18.37 4.22 -12.27
N LYS A 157 18.81 5.33 -12.88
CA LYS A 157 19.10 5.35 -14.33
C LYS A 157 20.36 4.55 -14.70
N VAL A 158 21.23 4.28 -13.74
CA VAL A 158 22.47 3.52 -13.96
C VAL A 158 22.15 2.06 -13.67
N GLY A 159 21.80 1.30 -14.71
CA GLY A 159 21.30 -0.07 -14.63
C GLY A 159 22.18 -1.14 -13.94
N ASN A 160 23.27 -0.75 -13.28
CA ASN A 160 24.27 -1.60 -12.63
C ASN A 160 24.23 -1.62 -11.10
N ILE A 161 23.29 -0.93 -10.43
CA ILE A 161 23.29 -0.85 -8.96
C ILE A 161 22.97 -2.18 -8.28
N TYR A 162 21.96 -2.92 -8.76
CA TYR A 162 21.65 -4.24 -8.21
C TYR A 162 22.84 -5.21 -8.31
N GLN A 163 23.55 -5.20 -9.45
CA GLN A 163 24.76 -6.00 -9.68
C GLN A 163 25.95 -5.53 -8.82
N LYS A 164 26.13 -4.21 -8.65
CA LYS A 164 27.18 -3.64 -7.78
C LYS A 164 26.92 -3.91 -6.31
N LEU A 165 25.68 -3.77 -5.84
CA LEU A 165 25.28 -4.05 -4.46
C LEU A 165 25.34 -5.54 -4.17
N LYS A 166 24.84 -6.39 -5.08
CA LYS A 166 24.96 -7.85 -4.94
C LYS A 166 26.41 -8.32 -4.96
N LYS A 167 27.29 -7.72 -5.78
CA LYS A 167 28.74 -7.97 -5.71
C LYS A 167 29.34 -7.49 -4.40
N ALA A 168 29.02 -6.29 -3.94
CA ALA A 168 29.53 -5.73 -2.70
C ALA A 168 29.12 -6.53 -1.45
N LEU A 169 27.95 -7.17 -1.47
CA LEU A 169 27.41 -8.00 -0.38
C LEU A 169 27.84 -9.47 -0.46
N HIS A 170 28.46 -9.90 -1.57
CA HIS A 170 29.07 -11.23 -1.73
C HIS A 170 30.60 -11.20 -1.61
N TYR A 171 31.16 -10.16 -0.97
CA TYR A 171 32.54 -10.12 -0.48
C TYR A 171 32.55 -10.09 1.05
#